data_AF-C6E3P5-F1
#
_entry.id   AF-C6E3P5-F1
#
_cell.length_a   1.000
_cell.length_b   1.000
_cell.length_c   1.000
_cell.angle_alpha   90.00
_cell.angle_beta   90.00
_cell.angle_gamma   90.00
#
_symmetry.space_group_name_H-M   'P 1'
#
loop_
_entity.id
_entity.type
_entity.pdbx_description
1 polymer ?
#
loop_
_entity_poly.entity_id
_entity_poly.type
_entity_poly.pdbx_seq_one_letter_code
_entity_poly.pdbx_strand_id
1 'polypeptide(L)'
;MRLTTHCDVNSERLKSLPYHYSQFDMALAWEIKQAGMETVVEGVAKNLRYAFMEGIEIWVAAVDTAGKTRARNVCFVIPHQVKQDAIVPFSVTLPIPVEPGMVLKFTYKYKGSDGGDGGVNWMQSFEWTVP
;
A
#
# COMPACT_ATOMS: atom_id res chain seq x y z
N MET A 1 32.51 6.12 20.25
CA MET A 1 31.43 6.68 19.43
C MET A 1 31.08 5.66 18.37
N ARG A 2 30.01 4.88 18.52
CA ARG A 2 29.58 3.88 17.53
C ARG A 2 28.45 4.50 16.70
N LEU A 3 28.72 4.78 15.43
CA LEU A 3 27.70 5.04 14.41
C LEU A 3 27.01 3.72 14.11
N THR A 4 25.86 3.47 14.71
CA THR A 4 24.94 2.44 14.21
C THR A 4 24.32 2.97 12.92
N THR A 5 24.77 2.42 11.78
CA THR A 5 24.05 2.48 10.50
C THR A 5 22.64 1.95 10.72
N HIS A 6 21.68 2.85 10.93
CA HIS A 6 20.28 2.51 10.94
C HIS A 6 19.91 2.19 9.49
N CYS A 7 19.96 0.91 9.13
CA CYS A 7 19.42 0.44 7.87
C CYS A 7 17.94 0.82 7.88
N ASP A 8 17.50 1.65 6.93
CA ASP A 8 16.09 2.04 6.85
C ASP A 8 15.26 0.80 6.53
N VAL A 9 14.63 0.25 7.57
CA VAL A 9 13.86 -1.00 7.53
C VAL A 9 12.81 -0.95 6.42
N ASN A 10 12.18 0.20 6.18
CA ASN A 10 11.17 0.33 5.15
C ASN A 10 11.77 0.34 3.74
N SER A 11 12.96 0.94 3.57
CA SER A 11 13.72 0.85 2.32
C SER A 11 14.11 -0.59 1.97
N GLU A 12 14.51 -1.38 2.97
CA GLU A 12 14.82 -2.80 2.74
C GLU A 12 13.56 -3.60 2.44
N ARG A 13 12.46 -3.37 3.17
CA ARG A 13 11.15 -4.01 2.88
C ARG A 13 10.66 -3.69 1.46
N LEU A 14 10.82 -2.46 0.99
CA LEU A 14 10.43 -2.07 -0.37
C LEU A 14 11.15 -2.92 -1.42
N LYS A 15 12.39 -3.36 -1.16
CA LYS A 15 13.16 -4.24 -2.05
C LYS A 15 12.86 -5.72 -1.86
N SER A 16 12.62 -6.15 -0.63
CA SER A 16 12.64 -7.56 -0.25
C SER A 16 11.27 -8.24 -0.18
N LEU A 17 10.18 -7.47 -0.06
CA LEU A 17 8.83 -8.05 -0.05
C LEU A 17 8.54 -8.72 -1.41
N PRO A 18 7.74 -9.80 -1.45
CA PRO A 18 7.62 -10.65 -2.63
C PRO A 18 6.81 -10.03 -3.77
N TYR A 19 5.94 -9.05 -3.49
CA TYR A 19 5.04 -8.48 -4.48
C TYR A 19 5.22 -6.97 -4.57
N HIS A 20 5.14 -6.44 -5.79
CA HIS A 20 5.40 -5.04 -6.08
C HIS A 20 4.42 -4.48 -7.09
N TYR A 21 4.15 -3.19 -6.95
CA TYR A 21 3.46 -2.37 -7.93
C TYR A 21 4.09 -0.99 -7.92
N SER A 22 4.31 -0.40 -9.09
CA SER A 22 4.81 0.96 -9.19
C SER A 22 4.09 1.70 -10.28
N GLN A 23 3.77 2.96 -10.00
CA GLN A 23 3.33 3.94 -10.98
C GLN A 23 4.09 5.26 -10.76
N PHE A 24 3.84 6.28 -11.59
CA PHE A 24 4.55 7.57 -11.57
C PHE A 24 4.48 8.27 -10.22
N ASP A 25 3.45 8.00 -9.42
CA ASP A 25 3.11 8.63 -8.16
C ASP A 25 3.56 7.81 -6.94
N MET A 26 3.33 6.51 -6.95
CA MET A 26 3.52 5.65 -5.79
C MET A 26 4.14 4.30 -6.17
N ALA A 27 5.07 3.82 -5.34
CA ALA A 27 5.51 2.43 -5.33
C ALA A 27 4.96 1.72 -4.09
N LEU A 28 4.47 0.50 -4.25
CA LEU A 28 4.00 -0.38 -3.19
C LEU A 28 4.79 -1.69 -3.26
N ALA A 29 5.13 -2.22 -2.08
CA ALA A 29 5.57 -3.60 -1.93
C ALA A 29 4.83 -4.26 -0.78
N TRP A 30 4.40 -5.52 -0.94
CA TRP A 30 3.60 -6.21 0.06
C TRP A 30 3.85 -7.72 0.09
N GLU A 31 3.36 -8.33 1.16
CA GLU A 31 3.18 -9.76 1.32
C GLU A 31 1.76 -10.05 1.82
N ILE A 32 1.37 -11.32 1.78
CA ILE A 32 0.08 -11.79 2.29
C ILE A 32 0.34 -12.82 3.39
N LYS A 33 -0.27 -12.61 4.54
CA LYS A 33 -0.22 -13.51 5.69
C LYS A 33 -1.60 -14.03 6.01
N GLN A 34 -1.73 -15.32 6.27
CA GLN A 34 -2.95 -15.90 6.82
C GLN A 34 -2.92 -15.79 8.35
N ALA A 35 -3.99 -15.26 8.92
CA ALA A 35 -4.19 -15.10 10.36
C ALA A 35 -5.51 -15.78 10.76
N GLY A 36 -5.50 -17.10 10.86
CA GLY A 36 -6.71 -17.89 11.09
C GLY A 36 -7.66 -17.83 9.88
N MET A 37 -8.84 -17.23 10.07
CA MET A 37 -9.84 -17.03 9.02
C MET A 37 -9.72 -15.68 8.32
N GLU A 38 -8.68 -14.91 8.64
CA GLU A 38 -8.42 -13.58 8.09
C GLU A 38 -7.16 -13.58 7.23
N THR A 39 -7.13 -12.69 6.25
CA THR A 39 -5.95 -12.42 5.44
C THR A 39 -5.42 -11.03 5.76
N VAL A 40 -4.14 -10.93 6.11
CA VAL A 40 -3.45 -9.65 6.32
C VAL A 40 -2.59 -9.36 5.09
N VAL A 41 -2.87 -8.23 4.43
CA VAL A 41 -2.03 -7.65 3.37
C VAL A 41 -1.15 -6.61 4.04
N GLU A 42 0.13 -6.93 4.20
CA GLU A 42 1.09 -6.07 4.92
C GLU A 42 2.18 -5.60 3.96
N GLY A 43 2.50 -4.31 3.99
CA GLY A 43 3.46 -3.75 3.05
C GLY A 43 4.00 -2.39 3.41
N VAL A 44 4.65 -1.78 2.42
CA VAL A 44 5.16 -0.42 2.45
C VAL A 44 4.76 0.32 1.18
N ALA A 45 4.54 1.62 1.30
CA ALA A 45 4.28 2.53 0.20
C ALA A 45 5.32 3.66 0.18
N LYS A 46 5.79 4.04 -1.00
CA LYS A 46 6.75 5.13 -1.21
C LYS A 46 6.11 6.22 -2.07
N ASN A 47 6.15 7.46 -1.59
CA ASN A 47 5.80 8.63 -2.40
C ASN A 47 6.92 8.91 -3.41
N LEU A 48 6.63 8.81 -4.70
CA LEU A 48 7.60 9.06 -5.77
C LEU A 48 7.50 10.45 -6.38
N ARG A 49 6.33 11.11 -6.29
CA ARG A 49 6.01 12.27 -7.13
C ARG A 49 5.96 13.61 -6.42
N TYR A 50 5.21 13.72 -5.34
CA TYR A 50 4.87 15.04 -4.78
C TYR A 50 5.78 15.37 -3.62
N ALA A 51 6.09 16.65 -3.43
CA ALA A 51 6.81 17.11 -2.23
C ALA A 51 6.14 16.57 -0.95
N PHE A 52 4.80 16.55 -0.95
CA PHE A 52 3.97 15.93 0.09
C PHE A 52 2.78 15.18 -0.51
N MET A 53 2.52 13.98 0.00
CA MET A 53 1.24 13.29 -0.12
C MET A 53 0.52 13.32 1.22
N GLU A 54 -0.74 13.76 1.22
CA GLU A 54 -1.56 13.91 2.41
C GLU A 54 -2.75 12.96 2.41
N GLY A 55 -3.06 12.41 3.58
CA GLY A 55 -4.24 11.58 3.81
C GLY A 55 -4.25 10.34 2.91
N ILE A 56 -3.14 9.59 2.85
CA ILE A 56 -3.08 8.39 2.03
C ILE A 56 -4.03 7.34 2.63
N GLU A 57 -4.97 6.91 1.80
CA GLU A 57 -5.91 5.82 2.06
C GLU A 57 -5.58 4.67 1.11
N ILE A 58 -5.45 3.44 1.62
CA ILE A 58 -5.23 2.24 0.80
C ILE A 58 -6.35 1.25 1.10
N TRP A 59 -7.15 0.92 0.09
CA TRP A 59 -8.15 -0.14 0.14
C TRP A 59 -7.64 -1.39 -0.54
N VAL A 60 -8.01 -2.53 0.01
CA VAL A 60 -7.89 -3.82 -0.66
C VAL A 60 -9.25 -4.48 -0.66
N ALA A 61 -9.69 -4.94 -1.83
CA ALA A 61 -10.86 -5.79 -2.00
C ALA A 61 -10.46 -7.15 -2.53
N ALA A 62 -10.98 -8.22 -1.94
CA ALA A 62 -10.84 -9.58 -2.45
C ALA A 62 -12.03 -9.94 -3.35
N VAL A 63 -11.74 -10.33 -4.57
CA VAL A 63 -12.70 -10.69 -5.62
C VAL A 63 -12.52 -12.17 -5.93
N ASP A 64 -13.61 -12.95 -5.88
CA ASP A 64 -13.57 -14.37 -6.20
C ASP A 64 -13.44 -14.61 -7.72
N THR A 65 -13.22 -15.86 -8.11
CA THR A 65 -13.05 -16.28 -9.50
C THR A 65 -14.30 -16.06 -10.37
N ALA A 66 -15.47 -15.82 -9.75
CA ALA A 66 -16.70 -15.43 -10.42
C ALA A 66 -16.85 -13.91 -10.59
N GLY A 67 -15.85 -13.13 -10.16
CA GLY A 67 -15.84 -11.67 -10.23
C GLY A 67 -16.62 -10.98 -9.10
N LYS A 68 -17.04 -11.71 -8.06
CA LYS A 68 -17.78 -11.14 -6.93
C LYS A 68 -16.82 -10.67 -5.84
N THR A 69 -16.99 -9.43 -5.39
CA THR A 69 -16.29 -8.93 -4.20
C THR A 69 -16.78 -9.66 -2.94
N ARG A 70 -15.86 -10.32 -2.23
CA ARG A 70 -16.14 -11.10 -1.01
C ARG A 70 -15.82 -10.34 0.26
N ALA A 71 -14.79 -9.50 0.21
CA ALA A 71 -14.40 -8.64 1.32
C ALA A 71 -13.73 -7.37 0.79
N ARG A 72 -13.79 -6.31 1.57
CA ARG A 72 -13.02 -5.08 1.34
C ARG A 72 -12.69 -4.46 2.68
N ASN A 73 -11.48 -3.94 2.83
CA ASN A 73 -11.11 -3.12 3.97
C ASN A 73 -10.17 -1.99 3.54
N VAL A 74 -9.90 -1.06 4.45
CA VAL A 74 -9.08 0.14 4.26
C VAL A 74 -8.07 0.30 5.37
N CYS A 75 -6.90 0.85 5.05
CA CYS A 75 -6.01 1.44 6.04
C CYS A 75 -5.74 2.91 5.71
N PHE A 76 -5.61 3.70 6.76
CA PHE A 76 -5.16 5.09 6.70
C PHE A 76 -3.69 5.12 7.08
N VAL A 77 -2.86 5.67 6.21
CA VAL A 77 -1.42 5.78 6.47
C VAL A 77 -1.17 6.88 7.51
N ILE A 78 -0.30 6.58 8.47
CA ILE A 78 0.18 7.50 9.50
C ILE A 78 1.71 7.58 9.38
N PRO A 79 2.32 8.77 9.33
CA PRO A 79 1.73 10.10 9.51
C PRO A 79 0.85 10.57 8.34
N HIS A 80 -0.05 11.52 8.62
CA HIS A 80 -0.97 12.07 7.61
C HIS A 80 -0.25 12.69 6.40
N GLN A 81 0.95 13.23 6.59
CA GLN A 81 1.75 13.85 5.53
C GLN A 81 3.02 13.03 5.28
N VAL A 82 3.19 12.57 4.05
CA VAL A 82 4.31 11.73 3.59
C VAL A 82 5.14 12.53 2.59
N LYS A 83 6.39 12.81 2.96
CA LYS A 83 7.33 13.56 2.10
C LYS A 83 7.69 12.78 0.85
N GLN A 84 8.17 13.49 -0.18
CA GLN A 84 8.78 12.84 -1.33
C GLN A 84 9.88 11.88 -0.88
N ASP A 85 9.94 10.72 -1.54
CA ASP A 85 10.84 9.61 -1.26
C ASP A 85 10.66 8.92 0.10
N ALA A 86 9.78 9.42 0.98
CA ALA A 86 9.50 8.75 2.24
C ALA A 86 8.73 7.44 2.01
N ILE A 87 9.09 6.44 2.82
CA ILE A 87 8.48 5.11 2.79
C ILE A 87 7.73 4.88 4.10
N VAL A 88 6.47 4.51 3.98
CA VAL A 88 5.53 4.33 5.09
C VAL A 88 4.93 2.93 5.08
N PRO A 89 4.79 2.27 6.24
CA PRO A 89 4.15 0.97 6.31
C PRO A 89 2.63 1.09 6.13
N PHE A 90 2.01 0.01 5.65
CA PHE A 90 0.56 -0.15 5.62
C PHE A 90 0.17 -1.60 5.96
N SER A 91 -1.05 -1.78 6.46
CA SER A 91 -1.60 -3.11 6.74
C SER A 91 -3.11 -3.09 6.58
N VAL A 92 -3.65 -4.00 5.77
CA VAL A 92 -5.08 -4.17 5.52
C VAL A 92 -5.48 -5.59 5.88
N THR A 93 -6.41 -5.75 6.82
CA THR A 93 -6.93 -7.06 7.23
C THR A 93 -8.28 -7.33 6.57
N LEU A 94 -8.38 -8.42 5.82
CA LEU A 94 -9.61 -8.90 5.20
C LEU A 94 -10.22 -10.00 6.08
N PRO A 95 -11.53 -9.93 6.40
CA PRO A 95 -12.21 -10.90 7.26
C PRO A 95 -12.54 -12.23 6.54
N ILE A 96 -11.70 -12.64 5.59
CA ILE A 96 -11.78 -13.90 4.86
C ILE A 96 -10.38 -14.44 4.56
N PRO A 97 -10.21 -15.76 4.40
CA PRO A 97 -9.04 -16.29 3.72
C PRO A 97 -9.08 -15.89 2.24
N VAL A 98 -7.91 -15.59 1.69
CA VAL A 98 -7.71 -15.29 0.28
C VAL A 98 -7.02 -16.49 -0.35
N GLU A 99 -7.63 -17.04 -1.39
CA GLU A 99 -7.22 -18.28 -2.04
C GLU A 99 -6.53 -18.01 -3.39
N PRO A 100 -5.65 -18.91 -3.86
CA PRO A 100 -5.08 -18.85 -5.20
C PRO A 100 -6.16 -18.67 -6.28
N GLY A 101 -5.89 -17.79 -7.25
CA GLY A 101 -6.83 -17.44 -8.32
C GLY A 101 -7.85 -16.36 -7.97
N MET A 102 -8.02 -15.98 -6.69
CA MET A 102 -8.72 -14.75 -6.34
C MET A 102 -7.94 -13.52 -6.83
N VAL A 103 -8.64 -12.39 -6.97
CA VAL A 103 -8.04 -11.10 -7.32
C VAL A 103 -8.08 -10.18 -6.10
N LEU A 104 -6.94 -9.60 -5.76
CA LEU A 104 -6.88 -8.44 -4.88
C LEU A 104 -6.92 -7.17 -5.72
N LYS A 105 -7.99 -6.39 -5.56
CA LYS A 105 -8.10 -5.06 -6.13
C LYS A 105 -7.62 -4.03 -5.12
N PHE A 106 -6.48 -3.43 -5.41
CA PHE A 106 -5.92 -2.33 -4.65
C PHE A 106 -6.52 -1.02 -5.15
N THR A 107 -6.82 -0.12 -4.23
CA THR A 107 -7.10 1.28 -4.55
C THR A 107 -6.31 2.12 -3.58
N TYR A 108 -5.69 3.19 -4.05
CA TYR A 108 -5.10 4.18 -3.17
C TYR A 108 -5.56 5.58 -3.57
N LYS A 109 -5.69 6.46 -2.59
CA LYS A 109 -6.11 7.84 -2.73
C LYS A 109 -5.22 8.72 -1.87
N TYR A 110 -4.94 9.93 -2.32
CA TYR A 110 -4.22 10.93 -1.55
C TYR A 110 -4.53 12.34 -2.09
N LYS A 111 -4.07 13.35 -1.36
CA LYS A 111 -3.93 14.73 -1.84
C LYS A 111 -2.45 15.05 -2.04
N GLY A 112 -2.01 15.29 -3.27
CA GLY A 112 -0.62 15.62 -3.59
C GLY A 112 -0.40 17.14 -3.57
N SER A 113 0.75 17.60 -3.07
CA SER A 113 1.16 19.01 -3.07
C SER A 113 2.66 19.15 -3.33
N ASP A 114 3.03 20.12 -4.17
CA ASP A 114 4.42 20.52 -4.42
C ASP A 114 4.83 21.77 -3.61
N GLY A 115 4.03 22.16 -2.59
CA GLY A 115 4.39 23.22 -1.62
C GLY A 115 3.81 24.62 -1.89
N GLY A 116 2.78 24.75 -2.73
CA GLY A 116 2.06 26.00 -3.01
C GLY A 116 0.55 25.93 -2.77
N ASP A 117 -0.19 27.00 -3.11
CA ASP A 117 -1.65 27.08 -3.01
C ASP A 117 -2.33 26.25 -4.11
N GLY A 118 -2.35 24.94 -3.92
CA GLY A 118 -3.01 24.00 -4.82
C GLY A 118 -2.55 22.57 -4.55
N GLY A 119 -3.49 21.69 -4.21
CA GLY A 119 -3.24 20.25 -4.11
C GLY A 119 -4.10 19.48 -5.11
N VAL A 120 -3.58 18.35 -5.60
CA VAL A 120 -4.30 17.47 -6.51
C VAL A 120 -4.87 16.29 -5.72
N ASN A 121 -6.19 16.13 -5.75
CA ASN A 121 -6.81 14.90 -5.29
C ASN A 121 -6.60 13.82 -6.35
N TRP A 122 -6.02 12.69 -5.96
CA TRP A 122 -5.73 11.60 -6.86
C TRP A 122 -6.27 10.29 -6.30
N MET A 123 -6.71 9.41 -7.20
CA MET A 123 -7.13 8.05 -6.87
C MET A 123 -6.79 7.13 -8.04
N GLN A 124 -6.19 5.99 -7.73
CA GLN A 124 -5.79 4.97 -8.70
C GLN A 124 -6.13 3.59 -8.15
N SER A 125 -6.38 2.64 -9.05
CA SER A 125 -6.53 1.24 -8.69
C SER A 125 -5.73 0.32 -9.60
N PHE A 126 -5.35 -0.84 -9.09
CA PHE A 126 -4.78 -1.94 -9.86
C PHE A 126 -5.25 -3.27 -9.29
N GLU A 127 -5.16 -4.32 -10.10
CA GLU A 127 -5.55 -5.68 -9.74
C GLU A 127 -4.32 -6.57 -9.70
N TRP A 128 -4.32 -7.52 -8.77
CA TRP A 128 -3.28 -8.51 -8.61
C TRP A 128 -3.91 -9.87 -8.32
N THR A 129 -3.58 -10.87 -9.14
CA THR A 129 -4.06 -12.24 -8.96
C THR A 129 -3.21 -12.97 -7.93
N VAL A 130 -3.86 -13.62 -6.99
CA VAL A 130 -3.21 -14.42 -5.95
C VAL A 130 -2.61 -15.67 -6.61
N PRO A 131 -1.29 -15.90 -6.48
CA PRO A 131 -0.58 -17.01 -7.12
C PRO A 131 -0.94 -18.37 -6.52
#